data_AF-W1V8Y6-F1
#
_entry.id   AF-W1V8Y6-F1
#
_cell.length_a   1.000
_cell.length_b   1.000
_cell.length_c   1.000
_cell.angle_alpha   90.00
_cell.angle_beta   90.00
_cell.angle_gamma   90.00
#
_symmetry.space_group_name_H-M   'P 1'
#
loop_
_entity.id
_entity.type
_entity.pdbx_description
1 polymer ?
#
loop_
_entity_poly.entity_id
_entity_poly.type
_entity_poly.pdbx_seq_one_letter_code
_entity_poly.pdbx_strand_id
1 'polypeptide(L)' 'TTERLEEALRAAIVEGLEIKPRLAFGPLRVAVTGRQVSPPLFESMEILGQDSSLVRLRALRSQLG' A
#
# COMPACT_ATOMS: atom_id res chain seq x y z
N THR A 1 7.56 12.13 0.05
CA THR A 1 7.28 12.35 -1.36
C THR A 1 6.72 11.08 -1.92
N THR A 2 5.65 11.21 -2.71
CA THR A 2 4.98 10.12 -3.43
C THR A 2 5.99 9.24 -4.17
N GLU A 3 6.92 9.84 -4.93
CA GLU A 3 7.94 9.11 -5.71
C GLU A 3 8.80 8.18 -4.84
N ARG A 4 9.33 8.68 -3.72
CA ARG A 4 10.17 7.87 -2.81
C ARG A 4 9.38 6.74 -2.16
N LEU A 5 8.10 6.98 -1.86
CA LEU A 5 7.22 5.96 -1.29
C LEU A 5 6.96 4.85 -2.33
N GLU A 6 6.65 5.24 -3.56
CA GLU A 6 6.43 4.30 -4.66
C GLU A 6 7.67 3.45 -4.94
N GLU A 7 8.85 4.09 -5.04
CA GLU A 7 10.12 3.41 -5.26
C GLU A 7 10.42 2.40 -4.13
N ALA A 8 10.29 2.83 -2.88
CA ALA A 8 10.53 1.95 -1.72
C ALA A 8 9.58 0.75 -1.69
N LEU A 9 8.30 0.95 -2.01
CA LEU A 9 7.32 -0.14 -2.03
C LEU A 9 7.52 -1.08 -3.22
N ARG A 10 7.93 -0.57 -4.38
CA ARG A 10 8.29 -1.40 -5.54
C ARG A 10 9.53 -2.25 -5.24
N ALA A 11 10.60 -1.65 -4.74
CA ALA A 11 11.80 -2.37 -4.36
C ALA A 11 11.51 -3.45 -3.31
N ALA A 12 10.73 -3.12 -2.26
CA ALA A 12 10.43 -4.07 -1.21
C ALA A 12 9.50 -5.22 -1.66
N ILE A 13 8.42 -4.92 -2.40
CA ILE A 13 7.35 -5.90 -2.67
C ILE A 13 7.51 -6.56 -4.05
N VAL A 14 7.85 -5.78 -5.07
CA VAL A 14 7.93 -6.30 -6.44
C VAL A 14 9.25 -7.00 -6.67
N GLU A 15 10.36 -6.37 -6.29
CA GLU A 15 11.68 -6.95 -6.45
C GLU A 15 12.01 -7.87 -5.28
N GLY A 16 11.88 -7.38 -4.04
CA GLY A 16 12.28 -8.12 -2.85
C GLY A 16 11.43 -9.36 -2.52
N LEU A 17 10.14 -9.34 -2.83
CA LEU A 17 9.23 -10.49 -2.64
C LEU A 17 8.82 -11.15 -3.95
N GLU A 18 9.33 -10.68 -5.09
CA GLU A 18 9.00 -11.18 -6.44
C GLU A 18 7.49 -11.16 -6.77
N ILE A 19 6.72 -10.28 -6.15
CA ILE A 19 5.27 -10.17 -6.37
C ILE A 19 4.99 -9.24 -7.54
N LYS A 20 4.28 -9.73 -8.55
CA LYS A 20 3.87 -8.92 -9.71
C LYS A 20 3.12 -7.66 -9.25
N PRO A 21 3.39 -6.46 -9.81
CA PRO A 21 2.76 -5.20 -9.38
C PRO A 21 1.23 -5.26 -9.30
N ARG A 22 0.57 -5.97 -10.23
CA ARG A 22 -0.89 -6.15 -10.25
C ARG A 22 -1.45 -6.89 -9.04
N LEU A 23 -0.64 -7.72 -8.39
CA LEU A 23 -1.00 -8.46 -7.18
C LEU A 23 -0.53 -7.74 -5.92
N ALA A 24 0.60 -7.02 -6.00
CA ALA A 24 1.19 -6.30 -4.87
C ALA A 24 0.29 -5.16 -4.37
N PHE A 25 -0.19 -4.31 -5.26
CA PHE A 25 -0.79 -3.03 -4.85
C PHE A 25 -2.31 -3.05 -4.68
N GLY A 26 -3.00 -4.08 -5.15
CA GLY A 26 -4.43 -4.29 -4.89
C GLY A 26 -4.74 -4.39 -3.39
N PRO A 27 -4.09 -5.31 -2.65
CA PRO A 27 -4.25 -5.43 -1.20
C PRO A 27 -3.87 -4.15 -0.43
N LEU A 28 -2.76 -3.48 -0.80
CA LEU A 28 -2.39 -2.20 -0.20
C LEU A 28 -3.49 -1.15 -0.38
N ARG A 29 -4.06 -1.07 -1.59
CA ARG A 29 -5.15 -0.14 -1.87
C ARG A 29 -6.39 -0.40 -1.03
N VAL A 30 -6.80 -1.65 -0.89
CA VAL A 30 -7.94 -2.02 -0.04
C VAL A 30 -7.64 -1.68 1.42
N ALA A 31 -6.43 -2.00 1.91
CA ALA A 31 -6.04 -1.66 3.28
C ALA A 31 -6.11 -0.15 3.54
N VAL A 32 -5.53 0.65 2.65
CA VAL A 32 -5.39 2.10 2.84
C VAL A 32 -6.70 2.83 2.59
N THR A 33 -7.48 2.43 1.59
CA THR A 33 -8.64 3.22 1.10
C THR A 33 -10.00 2.55 1.34
N GLY A 34 -10.02 1.27 1.73
CA GLY A 34 -11.24 0.48 1.91
C GLY A 34 -11.92 0.08 0.59
N ARG A 35 -11.32 0.38 -0.57
CA ARG A 35 -11.89 0.13 -1.91
C ARG A 35 -10.83 -0.40 -2.86
N GLN A 36 -11.23 -1.17 -3.87
CA GLN A 36 -10.33 -1.65 -4.94
C GLN A 36 -10.05 -0.58 -6.01
N VAL A 37 -10.98 0.37 -6.17
CA VAL A 37 -10.83 1.53 -7.05
C VAL A 37 -10.82 2.77 -6.15
N SER A 38 -9.76 3.55 -6.27
CA SER A 38 -9.49 4.70 -5.42
C SER A 38 -8.75 5.77 -6.23
N PRO A 39 -8.56 6.98 -5.67
CA PRO A 39 -7.53 7.89 -6.16
C PRO A 39 -6.14 7.22 -6.20
N PRO A 40 -5.13 7.88 -6.78
CA PRO A 40 -3.76 7.38 -6.82
C PRO A 40 -3.27 6.94 -5.44
N LEU A 41 -2.76 5.70 -5.36
CA LEU A 41 -2.52 5.00 -4.09
C LEU A 41 -1.42 5.69 -3.28
N PHE A 42 -0.30 6.00 -3.92
CA PHE A 42 0.89 6.52 -3.23
C PHE A 42 0.67 7.95 -2.75
N GLU A 43 -0.05 8.76 -3.52
CA GLU A 43 -0.50 10.10 -3.16
C GLU A 43 -1.47 10.04 -1.98
N SER A 44 -2.40 9.07 -1.99
CA SER A 44 -3.31 8.85 -0.86
C SER A 44 -2.53 8.46 0.41
N MET A 45 -1.53 7.60 0.29
CA MET A 45 -0.66 7.21 1.42
C MET A 45 0.20 8.37 1.91
N GLU A 46 0.70 9.23 1.01
CA GLU A 46 1.44 10.44 1.36
C GLU A 46 0.55 11.42 2.14
N ILE A 47 -0.67 11.68 1.67
CA ILE A 47 -1.64 12.57 2.37
C ILE A 47 -1.98 12.03 3.76
N LEU A 48 -2.19 10.71 3.88
CA LEU A 48 -2.51 10.08 5.16
C LEU A 48 -1.32 10.05 6.13
N GLY A 49 -0.11 10.04 5.61
CA GLY A 49 1.11 9.86 6.39
C GLY A 49 1.36 8.40 6.79
N GLN A 50 2.57 8.17 7.30
CA GLN A 50 3.10 6.85 7.64
C GLN A 50 2.28 6.14 8.73
N ASP A 51 1.98 6.82 9.82
CA ASP A 51 1.30 6.20 10.98
C ASP A 51 -0.10 5.72 10.63
N SER A 52 -0.90 6.57 9.98
CA SER A 52 -2.25 6.21 9.52
C SER A 52 -2.21 5.05 8.53
N SER A 53 -1.27 5.07 7.57
CA SER A 53 -1.08 4.00 6.59
C SER A 53 -0.73 2.67 7.27
N LEU A 54 0.19 2.66 8.24
CA LEU A 54 0.60 1.46 8.97
C LEU A 54 -0.52 0.92 9.87
N VAL A 55 -1.27 1.78 10.55
CA VAL A 55 -2.44 1.36 11.35
C VAL A 55 -3.45 0.64 10.46
N ARG A 56 -3.78 1.21 9.29
CA ARG A 56 -4.72 0.60 8.32
C ARG A 56 -4.23 -0.74 7.77
N LEU A 57 -2.94 -0.84 7.43
CA LEU A 57 -2.33 -2.10 6.97
C LEU A 57 -2.37 -3.18 8.05
N ARG A 58 -2.05 -2.84 9.30
CA ARG A 58 -2.13 -3.78 10.45
C ARG A 58 -3.56 -4.21 10.72
N ALA A 59 -4.52 -3.29 10.62
CA ALA A 59 -5.93 -3.60 10.77
C ALA A 59 -6.39 -4.61 9.71
N LEU A 60 -6.08 -4.40 8.43
CA LEU A 60 -6.39 -5.40 7.39
C LEU A 60 -5.70 -6.74 7.68
N ARG A 61 -4.42 -6.73 8.06
CA ARG A 61 -3.69 -7.97 8.41
C ARG A 61 -4.41 -8.75 9.52
N SER A 62 -4.88 -8.07 10.57
CA SER A 62 -5.62 -8.73 11.66
C SER A 62 -6.96 -9.33 11.25
N GLN A 63 -7.56 -8.85 10.15
CA GLN A 63 -8.82 -9.40 9.62
C GLN A 63 -8.61 -10.62 8.71
N LEU A 64 -7.41 -10.80 8.16
CA LEU A 64 -7.13 -11.84 7.17
C LEU A 64 -6.68 -13.19 7.76
N GLY A 65 -6.25 -13.22 9.02
CA GLY A 65 -5.85 -14.46 9.72
C GLY A 65 -4.49 -14.98 9.31
#